data_AF-A0A7X6VDF1-F1
#
_entry.id   AF-A0A7X6VDF1-F1
#
_cell.length_a   1.000
_cell.length_b   1.000
_cell.length_c   1.000
_cell.angle_alpha   90.00
_cell.angle_beta   90.00
_cell.angle_gamma   90.00
#
_symmetry.space_group_name_H-M   'P 1'
#
loop_
_entity.id
_entity.type
_entity.pdbx_description
1 polymer ?
#
loop_
_entity_poly.entity_id
_entity_poly.type
_entity_poly.pdbx_seq_one_letter_code
_entity_poly.pdbx_strand_id
1 'polypeptide(L)'
;MAGKINKKDFKIMTIMTVVYLIIALINLGSFSSPKTGWEPERLNETFVVDFGREVTIDKIMLFGGLGHEWGCFGSLEIEANSDGKFVPYSYIDMKSIFKWHYTTDTVTTDKLRFTNRHLRTDIEHDKNKFYKAEYREIGFFDGDNSIAGFTTTTEPSTVGIEKLFDEQELVPDRPTVLNGTYFDEVYFPRTALEQIEKRDILYENTHPPLGKTILSIGISIFGMNPFGWRIMGTLFGAALIPLMYILAKRLFKDTFWAFFCAYLMMFDFMHFTQTRLATIDSYTVFFIMLMFYFMLDYYDSKSYEQGFFKSLIPLLLSGIFLGLGASTKWIALYGAAGLALLFFISRGYEFNDINNQLKLKINDEDSSKKLKSKELKGWMGKHFYLTCLFCVIFFIIIPVCIYVLSFIPIDYKDNSISLLESVKASVKTMFDYHKGVVEPHPYASPW
;
A
#
# COMPACT_ATOMS: atom_id res chain seq x y z
N MET A 1 -29.34 -11.41 -23.80
CA MET A 1 -29.07 -10.06 -23.24
C MET A 1 -28.97 -10.00 -21.71
N ALA A 2 -29.13 -11.12 -20.97
CA ALA A 2 -29.20 -11.09 -19.49
C ALA A 2 -27.88 -10.76 -18.75
N GLY A 3 -26.71 -11.01 -19.36
CA GLY A 3 -25.40 -10.78 -18.72
C GLY A 3 -24.71 -9.44 -19.03
N LYS A 4 -25.31 -8.56 -19.86
CA LYS A 4 -24.70 -7.25 -20.17
C LYS A 4 -25.18 -6.20 -19.15
N ILE A 5 -24.27 -5.30 -18.77
CA ILE A 5 -24.57 -4.13 -17.94
C ILE A 5 -25.55 -3.23 -18.70
N ASN A 6 -26.70 -2.96 -18.11
CA ASN A 6 -27.70 -2.04 -18.65
C ASN A 6 -27.70 -0.70 -17.88
N LYS A 7 -28.55 0.25 -18.28
CA LYS A 7 -28.66 1.58 -17.63
C LYS A 7 -29.07 1.49 -16.16
N LYS A 8 -29.87 0.49 -15.77
CA LYS A 8 -30.28 0.27 -14.37
C LYS A 8 -29.11 -0.25 -13.55
N ASP A 9 -28.37 -1.23 -14.07
CA ASP A 9 -27.17 -1.77 -13.42
C ASP A 9 -26.13 -0.67 -13.19
N PHE A 10 -25.90 0.19 -14.18
CA PHE A 10 -25.00 1.34 -14.05
C PHE A 10 -25.42 2.27 -12.91
N LYS A 11 -26.71 2.65 -12.84
CA LYS A 11 -27.22 3.47 -11.73
C LYS A 11 -27.02 2.81 -10.37
N ILE A 12 -27.29 1.51 -10.25
CA ILE A 12 -27.11 0.76 -9.01
C ILE A 12 -25.64 0.80 -8.57
N MET A 13 -24.71 0.45 -9.47
CA MET A 13 -23.27 0.47 -9.19
C MET A 13 -22.80 1.86 -8.75
N THR A 14 -23.23 2.91 -9.45
CA THR A 14 -22.85 4.29 -9.09
C THR A 14 -23.36 4.65 -7.70
N ILE A 15 -24.62 4.37 -7.38
CA ILE A 15 -25.18 4.67 -6.06
C ILE A 15 -24.43 3.90 -4.96
N MET A 16 -24.22 2.60 -5.15
CA MET A 16 -23.48 1.76 -4.20
C MET A 16 -22.07 2.27 -3.95
N THR A 17 -21.34 2.60 -5.04
CA THR A 17 -19.97 3.10 -4.96
C THR A 17 -19.90 4.46 -4.26
N VAL A 18 -20.82 5.38 -4.58
CA VAL A 18 -20.87 6.71 -3.95
C VAL A 18 -21.20 6.59 -2.45
N VAL A 19 -22.18 5.78 -2.09
CA VAL A 19 -22.54 5.55 -0.67
C VAL A 19 -21.37 4.92 0.09
N TYR A 20 -20.74 3.89 -0.48
CA TYR A 20 -19.55 3.27 0.11
C TYR A 20 -18.43 4.29 0.29
N LEU A 21 -18.12 5.07 -0.75
CA LEU A 21 -17.04 6.05 -0.73
C LEU A 21 -17.29 7.13 0.33
N ILE A 22 -18.51 7.66 0.45
CA ILE A 22 -18.86 8.62 1.51
C ILE A 22 -18.54 8.04 2.89
N ILE A 23 -18.97 6.82 3.16
CA ILE A 23 -18.76 6.16 4.46
C ILE A 23 -17.26 5.85 4.68
N ALA A 24 -16.57 5.37 3.65
CA ALA A 24 -15.16 5.01 3.73
C ALA A 24 -14.25 6.23 3.97
N LEU A 25 -14.64 7.41 3.47
CA LEU A 25 -13.91 8.67 3.66
C LEU A 25 -14.14 9.32 5.04
N ILE A 26 -15.22 8.96 5.76
CA ILE A 26 -15.45 9.48 7.11
C ILE A 26 -14.31 9.04 8.02
N ASN A 27 -13.65 10.00 8.67
CA ASN A 27 -12.56 9.75 9.61
C ASN A 27 -11.42 8.91 9.00
N LEU A 28 -11.12 9.12 7.71
CA LEU A 28 -10.04 8.40 7.04
C LEU A 28 -8.68 8.77 7.63
N GLY A 29 -8.47 10.03 7.97
CA GLY A 29 -7.25 10.56 8.57
C GLY A 29 -7.31 12.08 8.64
N SER A 30 -6.46 12.68 9.48
CA SER A 30 -6.23 14.12 9.48
C SER A 30 -5.58 14.59 8.18
N PHE A 31 -5.93 15.79 7.73
CA PHE A 31 -5.28 16.50 6.63
C PHE A 31 -4.01 17.25 7.06
N SER A 32 -3.72 17.25 8.36
CA SER A 32 -2.57 17.92 8.94
C SER A 32 -1.79 16.96 9.83
N SER A 33 -0.47 17.10 9.82
CA SER A 33 0.47 16.39 10.70
C SER A 33 1.74 17.23 10.80
N PRO A 34 2.47 17.16 11.92
CA PRO A 34 3.70 17.93 12.08
C PRO A 34 4.70 17.64 10.95
N LYS A 35 5.32 18.70 10.43
CA LYS A 35 6.18 18.72 9.25
C LYS A 35 7.60 19.13 9.58
N THR A 36 7.76 20.11 10.46
CA THR A 36 9.06 20.59 10.93
C THR A 36 9.57 19.70 12.05
N GLY A 37 10.87 19.70 12.28
CA GLY A 37 11.47 18.94 13.36
C GLY A 37 12.91 19.29 13.65
N TRP A 38 13.31 18.97 14.87
CA TRP A 38 14.68 19.02 15.35
C TRP A 38 15.36 17.67 15.13
N GLU A 39 16.58 17.75 14.59
CA GLU A 39 17.47 16.61 14.46
C GLU A 39 18.72 16.85 15.31
N PRO A 40 18.92 16.10 16.41
CA PRO A 40 20.14 16.21 17.19
C PRO A 40 21.36 15.86 16.33
N GLU A 41 22.41 16.68 16.38
CA GLU A 41 23.68 16.39 15.72
C GLU A 41 24.52 15.38 16.50
N ARG A 42 24.41 15.39 17.83
CA ARG A 42 25.21 14.61 18.76
C ARG A 42 24.36 13.94 19.83
N LEU A 43 24.91 12.89 20.43
CA LEU A 43 24.30 12.26 21.60
C LEU A 43 24.44 13.16 22.83
N ASN A 44 23.42 13.17 23.68
CA ASN A 44 23.35 13.98 24.90
C ASN A 44 23.30 15.49 24.66
N GLU A 45 22.86 15.93 23.48
CA GLU A 45 22.37 17.29 23.32
C GLU A 45 21.18 17.53 24.23
N THR A 46 21.19 18.70 24.85
CA THR A 46 20.18 19.09 25.83
C THR A 46 19.51 20.40 25.47
N PHE A 47 18.24 20.48 25.82
CA PHE A 47 17.49 21.74 25.82
C PHE A 47 16.61 21.79 27.06
N VAL A 48 16.36 23.01 27.53
CA VAL A 48 15.51 23.29 28.69
C VAL A 48 14.27 24.01 28.23
N VAL A 49 13.11 23.52 28.63
CA VAL A 49 11.82 24.20 28.52
C VAL A 49 11.54 24.87 29.86
N ASP A 50 11.45 26.19 29.84
CA ASP A 50 11.16 27.03 31.00
C ASP A 50 9.74 27.58 30.89
N PHE A 51 8.85 27.16 31.79
CA PHE A 51 7.44 27.55 31.79
C PHE A 51 7.22 28.94 32.39
N GLY A 52 8.25 29.55 33.02
CA GLY A 52 8.18 30.82 33.72
C GLY A 52 7.28 30.82 34.97
N ARG A 53 6.67 29.68 35.28
CA ARG A 53 5.74 29.45 36.39
C ARG A 53 5.76 27.97 36.75
N GLU A 54 5.37 27.66 37.97
CA GLU A 54 5.12 26.29 38.37
C GLU A 54 3.91 25.74 37.62
N VAL A 55 4.10 24.61 36.95
CA VAL A 55 3.05 23.87 36.23
C VAL A 55 3.03 22.42 36.69
N THR A 56 1.85 21.82 36.72
CA THR A 56 1.71 20.37 36.88
C THR A 56 1.58 19.76 35.49
N ILE A 57 2.45 18.82 35.16
CA ILE A 57 2.49 18.14 33.88
C ILE A 57 2.19 16.68 34.17
N ASP A 58 1.15 16.12 33.56
CA ASP A 58 0.76 14.72 33.71
C ASP A 58 0.89 13.92 32.42
N LYS A 59 1.18 14.60 31.30
CA LYS A 59 1.40 13.97 30.01
C LYS A 59 2.27 14.83 29.10
N ILE A 60 3.24 14.17 28.46
CA ILE A 60 4.10 14.77 27.44
C ILE A 60 3.95 13.95 26.17
N MET A 61 3.60 14.62 25.08
CA MET A 61 3.41 14.05 23.74
C MET A 61 4.64 14.36 22.88
N LEU A 62 5.05 13.43 22.02
CA LEU A 62 6.15 13.58 21.08
C LEU A 62 5.76 12.99 19.72
N PHE A 63 5.78 13.78 18.65
CA PHE A 63 5.60 13.27 17.29
C PHE A 63 6.95 12.92 16.66
N GLY A 64 7.07 11.67 16.20
CA GLY A 64 8.28 11.19 15.53
C GLY A 64 8.31 11.50 14.03
N GLY A 65 9.45 11.97 13.54
CA GLY A 65 9.77 12.14 12.13
C GLY A 65 10.43 10.92 11.51
N LEU A 66 10.94 11.07 10.29
CA LEU A 66 11.62 10.02 9.53
C LEU A 66 13.15 10.11 9.65
N GLY A 67 13.71 11.30 9.86
CA GLY A 67 15.15 11.55 9.83
C GLY A 67 15.76 11.31 8.45
N HIS A 68 17.09 11.23 8.34
CA HIS A 68 17.80 11.09 7.06
C HIS A 68 18.45 9.72 6.82
N GLU A 69 18.31 8.79 7.75
CA GLU A 69 19.04 7.52 7.75
C GLU A 69 18.12 6.30 7.98
N TRP A 70 18.68 5.10 7.83
CA TRP A 70 17.92 3.86 8.09
C TRP A 70 17.67 3.69 9.59
N GLY A 71 16.43 3.44 10.00
CA GLY A 71 16.11 3.22 11.43
C GLY A 71 16.36 4.44 12.33
N CYS A 72 15.94 5.65 11.93
CA CYS A 72 15.99 6.86 12.76
C CYS A 72 15.00 6.81 13.95
N PHE A 73 15.23 5.91 14.89
CA PHE A 73 14.49 5.85 16.16
C PHE A 73 15.31 6.50 17.26
N GLY A 74 14.62 7.18 18.18
CA GLY A 74 15.26 8.04 19.16
C GLY A 74 14.59 7.98 20.52
N SER A 75 15.32 8.29 21.58
CA SER A 75 14.72 8.51 22.90
C SER A 75 15.11 9.85 23.51
N LEU A 76 14.15 10.47 24.19
CA LEU A 76 14.35 11.66 25.02
C LEU A 76 14.23 11.26 26.49
N GLU A 77 15.30 11.46 27.26
CA GLU A 77 15.23 11.46 28.71
C GLU A 77 14.78 12.86 29.18
N ILE A 78 13.91 12.88 30.19
CA ILE A 78 13.26 14.08 30.69
C ILE A 78 13.56 14.20 32.18
N GLU A 79 14.13 15.33 32.56
CA GLU A 79 14.46 15.66 33.95
C GLU A 79 13.70 16.91 34.36
N ALA A 80 13.16 16.92 35.58
CA ALA A 80 12.43 18.06 36.13
C ALA A 80 13.32 18.86 37.08
N ASN A 81 13.13 20.18 37.12
CA ASN A 81 13.80 21.02 38.10
C ASN A 81 13.17 20.85 39.49
N SER A 82 13.99 20.49 40.46
CA SER A 82 13.64 20.44 41.88
C SER A 82 14.72 21.19 42.65
N ASP A 83 14.36 22.32 43.26
CA ASP A 83 15.28 23.17 44.05
C ASP A 83 16.57 23.57 43.31
N GLY A 84 16.46 23.86 42.02
CA GLY A 84 17.60 24.27 41.18
C GLY A 84 18.47 23.13 40.65
N LYS A 85 18.06 21.88 40.86
CA LYS A 85 18.71 20.68 40.29
C LYS A 85 17.74 19.93 39.40
N PHE A 86 18.23 19.52 38.23
CA PHE A 86 17.49 18.61 37.35
C PHE A 86 17.58 17.18 37.90
N VAL A 87 16.42 16.59 38.17
CA VAL A 87 16.26 15.21 38.64
C VAL A 87 15.51 14.39 37.58
N PRO A 88 15.91 13.12 37.32
CA PRO A 88 15.19 12.24 36.39
C PRO A 88 13.70 12.16 36.73
N TYR A 89 12.88 12.39 35.72
CA TYR A 89 11.42 12.40 35.84
C TYR A 89 10.79 11.32 34.98
N SER A 90 11.10 11.29 33.68
CA SER A 90 10.48 10.40 32.71
C SER A 90 11.39 10.19 31.50
N TYR A 91 10.99 9.32 30.58
CA TYR A 91 11.58 9.24 29.25
C TYR A 91 10.49 8.96 28.19
N ILE A 92 10.77 9.26 26.93
CA ILE A 92 9.92 8.90 25.79
C ILE A 92 10.78 8.16 24.77
N ASP A 93 10.32 6.99 24.34
CA ASP A 93 10.97 6.15 23.33
C ASP A 93 10.20 6.19 22.01
N MET A 94 10.78 6.82 20.99
CA MET A 94 10.21 6.97 19.66
C MET A 94 10.46 5.70 18.84
N LYS A 95 9.63 4.68 19.07
CA LYS A 95 9.75 3.35 18.42
C LYS A 95 9.14 3.28 17.01
N SER A 96 8.56 4.38 16.53
CA SER A 96 7.81 4.43 15.28
C SER A 96 7.85 5.86 14.74
N ILE A 97 7.63 5.99 13.44
CA ILE A 97 7.71 7.26 12.70
C ILE A 97 6.31 7.72 12.30
N PHE A 98 6.14 9.03 12.10
CA PHE A 98 4.86 9.68 11.80
C PHE A 98 3.77 9.27 12.79
N LYS A 99 4.14 9.17 14.07
CA LYS A 99 3.28 8.71 15.16
C LYS A 99 3.57 9.48 16.43
N TRP A 100 2.50 9.72 17.20
CA TRP A 100 2.59 10.28 18.55
C TRP A 100 2.99 9.20 19.57
N HIS A 101 4.05 9.49 20.31
CA HIS A 101 4.50 8.77 21.49
C HIS A 101 4.25 9.65 22.72
N TYR A 102 4.11 9.04 23.89
CA TYR A 102 3.83 9.82 25.10
C TYR A 102 4.28 9.11 26.36
N THR A 103 4.46 9.92 27.40
CA THR A 103 4.56 9.48 28.80
C THR A 103 3.41 10.10 29.60
N THR A 104 2.99 9.43 30.67
CA THR A 104 1.94 9.88 31.59
C THR A 104 2.44 9.96 33.04
N ASP A 105 3.75 9.98 33.25
CA ASP A 105 4.31 10.29 34.56
C ASP A 105 3.86 11.71 34.95
N THR A 106 3.79 12.01 36.24
CA THR A 106 3.31 13.32 36.72
C THR A 106 4.40 14.05 37.49
N VAL A 107 4.58 15.34 37.21
CA VAL A 107 5.52 16.21 37.93
C VAL A 107 5.01 17.63 38.02
N THR A 108 5.27 18.27 39.15
CA THR A 108 5.09 19.72 39.33
C THR A 108 6.47 20.38 39.30
N THR A 109 6.70 21.27 38.33
CA THR A 109 8.01 21.91 38.08
C THR A 109 7.83 23.23 37.34
N ASP A 110 8.82 24.11 37.39
CA ASP A 110 8.92 25.31 36.55
C ASP A 110 9.74 25.08 35.28
N LYS A 111 10.57 24.02 35.23
CA LYS A 111 11.44 23.69 34.09
C LYS A 111 11.55 22.20 33.84
N LEU A 112 11.70 21.83 32.58
CA LEU A 112 12.06 20.49 32.13
C LEU A 112 13.34 20.55 31.30
N ARG A 113 14.28 19.63 31.54
CA ARG A 113 15.43 19.40 30.68
C ARG A 113 15.21 18.11 29.89
N PHE A 114 15.38 18.21 28.58
CA PHE A 114 15.34 17.09 27.66
C PHE A 114 16.75 16.76 27.21
N THR A 115 17.07 15.47 27.19
CA THR A 115 18.37 14.96 26.73
C THR A 115 18.15 13.84 25.73
N ASN A 116 18.71 13.92 24.52
CA ASN A 116 18.65 12.79 23.59
C ASN A 116 19.65 11.70 24.02
N ARG A 117 19.18 10.46 24.20
CA ARG A 117 20.01 9.38 24.77
C ARG A 117 20.33 8.24 23.83
N HIS A 118 19.34 7.74 23.13
CA HIS A 118 19.50 6.58 22.27
C HIS A 118 19.07 6.92 20.87
N LEU A 119 19.84 6.43 19.90
CA LEU A 119 19.54 6.44 18.49
C LEU A 119 19.58 4.96 18.08
N ARG A 120 18.44 4.26 18.17
CA ARG A 120 18.43 2.79 18.03
C ARG A 120 18.46 2.39 16.56
N THR A 121 19.37 1.46 16.24
CA THR A 121 19.31 0.61 15.05
C THR A 121 18.51 -0.65 15.36
N ASP A 122 17.64 -1.09 14.44
CA ASP A 122 16.94 -2.39 14.53
C ASP A 122 17.92 -3.59 14.39
N ILE A 123 19.16 -3.33 13.94
CA ILE A 123 20.21 -4.34 13.77
C ILE A 123 21.24 -4.21 14.91
N GLU A 124 21.30 -5.26 15.75
CA GLU A 124 22.13 -5.32 16.96
C GLU A 124 23.65 -5.31 16.73
N HIS A 125 24.11 -5.53 15.50
CA HIS A 125 25.54 -5.59 15.17
C HIS A 125 26.21 -4.22 14.99
N ASP A 126 25.43 -3.13 14.92
CA ASP A 126 25.93 -1.78 14.64
C ASP A 126 25.68 -0.81 15.81
N LYS A 127 25.87 -1.28 17.06
CA LYS A 127 25.60 -0.52 18.31
C LYS A 127 26.33 0.83 18.42
N ASN A 128 27.34 1.06 17.58
CA ASN A 128 28.14 2.29 17.55
C ASN A 128 27.75 3.25 16.41
N LYS A 129 26.76 2.90 15.57
CA LYS A 129 26.29 3.75 14.48
C LYS A 129 25.08 4.56 14.96
N PHE A 130 25.28 5.87 15.08
CA PHE A 130 24.25 6.82 15.46
C PHE A 130 23.47 7.24 14.22
N TYR A 131 22.16 7.00 14.21
CA TYR A 131 21.25 7.53 13.20
C TYR A 131 20.55 8.76 13.75
N LYS A 132 20.60 9.90 13.04
CA LYS A 132 19.95 11.13 13.52
C LYS A 132 18.43 10.95 13.55
N ALA A 133 17.86 10.86 14.75
CA ALA A 133 16.41 10.87 14.94
C ALA A 133 15.87 12.26 14.58
N GLU A 134 14.66 12.31 14.03
CA GLU A 134 13.93 13.54 13.78
C GLU A 134 12.77 13.59 14.76
N TYR A 135 12.76 14.58 15.64
CA TYR A 135 11.67 14.85 16.56
C TYR A 135 10.91 16.05 16.03
N ARG A 136 9.60 15.91 15.81
CA ARG A 136 8.84 16.94 15.10
C ARG A 136 8.11 17.90 16.01
N GLU A 137 7.36 17.39 16.97
CA GLU A 137 6.53 18.24 17.81
C GLU A 137 6.42 17.66 19.23
N ILE A 138 6.48 18.51 20.25
CA ILE A 138 6.29 18.13 21.65
C ILE A 138 5.17 18.94 22.27
N GLY A 139 4.21 18.28 22.92
CA GLY A 139 3.14 18.95 23.65
C GLY A 139 3.09 18.56 25.12
N PHE A 140 2.67 19.50 25.96
CA PHE A 140 2.56 19.36 27.41
C PHE A 140 1.11 19.47 27.86
N PHE A 141 0.70 18.67 28.83
CA PHE A 141 -0.68 18.64 29.32
C PHE A 141 -0.76 18.61 30.85
N ASP A 142 -1.84 19.22 31.35
CA ASP A 142 -2.37 19.08 32.71
C ASP A 142 -3.83 18.61 32.60
N GLY A 143 -4.03 17.29 32.72
CA GLY A 143 -5.29 16.63 32.41
C GLY A 143 -5.66 16.78 30.93
N ASP A 144 -6.80 17.43 30.69
CA ASP A 144 -7.30 17.72 29.34
C ASP A 144 -6.83 19.08 28.79
N ASN A 145 -6.07 19.87 29.57
CA ASN A 145 -5.63 21.20 29.16
C ASN A 145 -4.20 21.14 28.60
N SER A 146 -3.99 21.72 27.41
CA SER A 146 -2.64 21.92 26.89
C SER A 146 -1.93 23.08 27.60
N ILE A 147 -0.66 22.87 27.95
CA ILE A 147 0.17 23.86 28.62
C ILE A 147 0.92 24.66 27.56
N ALA A 148 0.54 25.91 27.39
CA ALA A 148 1.19 26.87 26.50
C ALA A 148 2.00 27.92 27.28
N GLY A 149 2.79 28.72 26.54
CA GLY A 149 3.55 29.85 27.10
C GLY A 149 4.75 29.39 27.92
N PHE A 150 5.78 28.94 27.20
CA PHE A 150 7.09 28.55 27.71
C PHE A 150 8.18 29.10 26.79
N THR A 151 9.41 29.14 27.28
CA THR A 151 10.60 29.52 26.50
C THR A 151 11.58 28.36 26.47
N THR A 152 12.35 28.26 25.39
CA THR A 152 13.39 27.24 25.26
C THR A 152 14.76 27.88 25.49
N THR A 153 15.59 27.23 26.31
CA THR A 153 17.00 27.57 26.48
C THR A 153 17.83 26.39 25.99
N THR A 154 18.77 26.64 25.09
CA THR A 154 19.60 25.59 24.49
C THR A 154 21.06 25.82 24.80
N GLU A 155 21.85 24.75 24.77
CA GLU A 155 23.30 24.90 24.66
C GLU A 155 23.65 25.47 23.26
N PRO A 156 24.74 26.24 23.11
CA PRO A 156 25.12 26.82 21.82
C PRO A 156 25.31 25.81 20.67
N SER A 157 25.55 24.54 20.99
CA SER A 157 25.67 23.45 20.03
C SER A 157 24.33 22.91 19.51
N THR A 158 23.22 23.25 20.15
CA THR A 158 21.89 22.72 19.84
C THR A 158 21.07 23.77 19.10
N VAL A 159 20.90 23.57 17.81
CA VAL A 159 20.23 24.48 16.87
C VAL A 159 18.93 23.85 16.37
N GLY A 160 17.87 24.63 16.16
CA GLY A 160 16.63 24.15 15.55
C GLY A 160 15.55 23.66 16.52
N ILE A 161 15.73 23.88 17.84
CA ILE A 161 14.77 23.46 18.88
C ILE A 161 13.43 24.17 18.77
N GLU A 162 13.40 25.37 18.20
CA GLU A 162 12.16 26.10 17.92
C GLU A 162 11.17 25.29 17.07
N LYS A 163 11.67 24.37 16.24
CA LYS A 163 10.88 23.47 15.39
C LYS A 163 10.17 22.35 16.14
N LEU A 164 10.42 22.16 17.43
CA LEU A 164 9.71 21.18 18.26
C LEU A 164 8.39 21.71 18.82
N PHE A 165 8.17 23.02 18.67
CA PHE A 165 7.11 23.76 19.34
C PHE A 165 6.41 24.74 18.39
N ASP A 166 6.63 24.63 17.08
CA ASP A 166 6.09 25.57 16.08
C ASP A 166 4.73 25.15 15.50
N GLU A 167 4.28 23.91 15.75
CA GLU A 167 2.97 23.38 15.30
C GLU A 167 2.13 22.85 16.48
N GLN A 168 2.14 23.55 17.63
CA GLN A 168 1.45 23.15 18.88
C GLN A 168 -0.05 22.87 18.70
N GLU A 169 -0.72 23.51 17.74
CA GLU A 169 -2.13 23.28 17.42
C GLU A 169 -2.42 21.89 16.85
N LEU A 170 -1.39 21.17 16.38
CA LEU A 170 -1.50 19.81 15.84
C LEU A 170 -1.37 18.73 16.92
N VAL A 171 -0.95 19.09 18.14
CA VAL A 171 -0.81 18.16 19.26
C VAL A 171 -2.20 17.67 19.69
N PRO A 172 -2.51 16.38 19.57
CA PRO A 172 -3.82 15.87 19.97
C PRO A 172 -3.87 15.57 21.47
N ASP A 173 -5.05 15.72 22.09
CA ASP A 173 -5.28 15.31 23.48
C ASP A 173 -4.95 13.82 23.71
N ARG A 174 -5.18 13.00 22.69
CA ARG A 174 -4.83 11.57 22.66
C ARG A 174 -4.43 11.11 21.25
N PRO A 175 -3.42 10.25 21.11
CA PRO A 175 -3.11 9.60 19.84
C PRO A 175 -4.30 8.75 19.37
N THR A 176 -4.61 8.83 18.08
CA THR A 176 -5.64 8.01 17.42
C THR A 176 -5.18 7.63 16.03
N VAL A 177 -5.92 6.75 15.36
CA VAL A 177 -5.68 6.44 13.94
C VAL A 177 -5.70 7.70 13.06
N LEU A 178 -6.35 8.78 13.48
CA LEU A 178 -6.46 10.01 12.68
C LEU A 178 -5.17 10.82 12.61
N ASN A 179 -4.26 10.65 13.56
CA ASN A 179 -3.12 11.55 13.77
C ASN A 179 -1.76 10.85 13.73
N GLY A 180 -1.70 9.62 13.23
CA GLY A 180 -0.43 8.95 12.99
C GLY A 180 -0.58 7.61 12.27
N THR A 181 0.56 6.98 12.02
CA THR A 181 0.66 5.62 11.49
C THR A 181 0.21 4.59 12.51
N TYR A 182 -0.39 3.51 12.04
CA TYR A 182 -0.67 2.33 12.84
C TYR A 182 -0.55 1.07 12.00
N PHE A 183 -0.23 -0.07 12.63
CA PHE A 183 0.04 -1.31 11.92
C PHE A 183 1.15 -1.12 10.85
N ASP A 184 1.04 -1.77 9.69
CA ASP A 184 2.04 -1.71 8.60
C ASP A 184 2.15 -0.34 7.89
N GLU A 185 1.38 0.68 8.30
CA GLU A 185 1.53 2.06 7.80
C GLU A 185 2.85 2.72 8.19
N VAL A 186 3.66 2.08 9.05
CA VAL A 186 5.03 2.52 9.31
C VAL A 186 5.97 2.27 8.11
N TYR A 187 5.62 1.33 7.22
CA TYR A 187 6.49 0.88 6.12
C TYR A 187 6.17 1.56 4.78
N PHE A 188 4.92 1.48 4.32
CA PHE A 188 4.59 1.90 2.96
C PHE A 188 4.50 3.42 2.76
N PRO A 189 3.82 4.21 3.62
CA PRO A 189 3.86 5.67 3.58
C PRO A 189 5.27 6.23 3.69
N ARG A 190 6.09 5.65 4.58
CA ARG A 190 7.52 5.95 4.70
C ARG A 190 8.21 5.85 3.35
N THR A 191 8.15 4.68 2.73
CA THR A 191 8.89 4.47 1.48
C THR A 191 8.29 5.23 0.31
N ALA A 192 6.99 5.50 0.30
CA ALA A 192 6.41 6.42 -0.67
C ALA A 192 6.96 7.85 -0.52
N LEU A 193 7.18 8.34 0.69
CA LEU A 193 7.86 9.62 0.92
C LEU A 193 9.32 9.56 0.48
N GLU A 194 10.05 8.50 0.84
CA GLU A 194 11.44 8.30 0.42
C GLU A 194 11.58 8.31 -1.13
N GLN A 195 10.60 7.76 -1.85
CA GLN A 195 10.52 7.82 -3.32
C GLN A 195 10.28 9.24 -3.85
N ILE A 196 9.36 10.01 -3.23
CA ILE A 196 9.06 11.39 -3.64
C ILE A 196 10.28 12.27 -3.48
N GLU A 197 10.98 12.14 -2.34
CA GLU A 197 12.15 12.94 -1.98
C GLU A 197 13.44 12.41 -2.63
N LYS A 198 13.35 11.31 -3.39
CA LYS A 198 14.48 10.64 -4.05
C LYS A 198 15.63 10.32 -3.09
N ARG A 199 15.30 9.77 -1.92
CA ARG A 199 16.30 9.38 -0.91
C ARG A 199 17.10 8.16 -1.34
N ASP A 200 18.34 8.08 -0.88
CA ASP A 200 19.26 6.96 -1.14
C ASP A 200 18.75 5.65 -0.51
N ILE A 201 18.00 5.77 0.59
CA ILE A 201 17.50 4.64 1.38
C ILE A 201 16.00 4.51 1.14
N LEU A 202 15.58 3.33 0.69
CA LEU A 202 14.19 2.90 0.61
C LEU A 202 14.00 1.76 1.61
N TYR A 203 13.21 2.01 2.65
CA TYR A 203 13.06 1.08 3.76
C TYR A 203 12.27 -0.17 3.38
N GLU A 204 11.08 0.01 2.80
CA GLU A 204 10.20 -1.08 2.40
C GLU A 204 10.54 -1.57 0.99
N ASN A 205 11.58 -2.40 0.93
CA ASN A 205 12.09 -3.04 -0.29
C ASN A 205 11.70 -4.53 -0.41
N THR A 206 10.89 -5.05 0.51
CA THR A 206 10.47 -6.47 0.50
C THR A 206 9.40 -6.72 -0.56
N HIS A 207 8.69 -5.67 -0.99
CA HIS A 207 7.68 -5.73 -2.04
C HIS A 207 8.08 -4.93 -3.30
N PRO A 208 7.59 -5.34 -4.49
CA PRO A 208 7.69 -4.55 -5.71
C PRO A 208 7.19 -3.09 -5.56
N PRO A 209 7.68 -2.15 -6.40
CA PRO A 209 7.54 -0.72 -6.14
C PRO A 209 6.16 -0.13 -6.47
N LEU A 210 5.38 -0.70 -7.39
CA LEU A 210 4.19 -0.04 -7.96
C LEU A 210 3.17 0.36 -6.89
N GLY A 211 2.95 -0.47 -5.87
CA GLY A 211 2.00 -0.15 -4.80
C GLY A 211 2.38 1.11 -4.04
N LYS A 212 3.68 1.31 -3.79
CA LYS A 212 4.24 2.49 -3.14
C LYS A 212 4.21 3.71 -4.07
N THR A 213 4.45 3.51 -5.37
CA THR A 213 4.28 4.55 -6.39
C THR A 213 2.82 5.04 -6.50
N ILE A 214 1.83 4.16 -6.36
CA ILE A 214 0.41 4.58 -6.32
C ILE A 214 0.13 5.35 -5.04
N LEU A 215 0.62 4.88 -3.90
CA LEU A 215 0.46 5.54 -2.60
C LEU A 215 1.07 6.95 -2.61
N SER A 216 2.24 7.13 -3.23
CA SER A 216 2.93 8.42 -3.31
C SER A 216 2.14 9.49 -4.08
N ILE A 217 1.23 9.11 -4.98
CA ILE A 217 0.32 10.06 -5.63
C ILE A 217 -0.59 10.73 -4.59
N GLY A 218 -1.12 9.96 -3.63
CA GLY A 218 -1.95 10.50 -2.56
C GLY A 218 -1.19 11.47 -1.66
N ILE A 219 0.02 11.08 -1.25
CA ILE A 219 0.93 11.94 -0.46
C ILE A 219 1.29 13.21 -1.23
N SER A 220 1.55 13.12 -2.54
CA SER A 220 1.93 14.27 -3.36
C SER A 220 0.80 15.29 -3.52
N ILE A 221 -0.47 14.85 -3.48
CA ILE A 221 -1.64 15.73 -3.64
C ILE A 221 -2.08 16.32 -2.29
N PHE A 222 -2.12 15.50 -1.23
CA PHE A 222 -2.71 15.90 0.06
C PHE A 222 -1.68 16.16 1.16
N GLY A 223 -0.40 15.86 0.91
CA GLY A 223 0.69 15.97 1.89
C GLY A 223 0.98 14.68 2.64
N MET A 224 2.11 14.67 3.34
CA MET A 224 2.52 13.55 4.21
C MET A 224 1.73 13.56 5.53
N ASN A 225 0.47 13.14 5.46
CA ASN A 225 -0.45 13.04 6.59
C ASN A 225 -1.37 11.80 6.45
N PRO A 226 -2.06 11.40 7.54
CA PRO A 226 -2.96 10.26 7.57
C PRO A 226 -3.97 10.18 6.43
N PHE A 227 -4.57 11.30 6.02
CA PHE A 227 -5.48 11.30 4.89
C PHE A 227 -4.75 10.99 3.57
N GLY A 228 -3.64 11.68 3.30
CA GLY A 228 -2.89 11.62 2.05
C GLY A 228 -2.31 10.25 1.76
N TRP A 229 -1.82 9.53 2.77
CA TRP A 229 -1.31 8.17 2.55
C TRP A 229 -2.40 7.09 2.45
N ARG A 230 -3.62 7.33 2.95
CA ARG A 230 -4.73 6.34 2.91
C ARG A 230 -5.67 6.47 1.72
N ILE A 231 -5.80 7.67 1.15
CA ILE A 231 -6.84 7.98 0.14
C ILE A 231 -6.78 7.05 -1.07
N MET A 232 -5.58 6.75 -1.58
CA MET A 232 -5.44 5.93 -2.78
C MET A 232 -5.92 4.49 -2.55
N GLY A 233 -5.59 3.89 -1.40
CA GLY A 233 -6.10 2.58 -1.01
C GLY A 233 -7.62 2.56 -0.92
N THR A 234 -8.20 3.63 -0.36
CA THR A 234 -9.66 3.76 -0.18
C THR A 234 -10.38 3.89 -1.53
N LEU A 235 -9.81 4.64 -2.48
CA LEU A 235 -10.37 4.77 -3.84
C LEU A 235 -10.36 3.44 -4.60
N PHE A 236 -9.27 2.67 -4.49
CA PHE A 236 -9.21 1.33 -5.08
C PHE A 236 -10.18 0.36 -4.37
N GLY A 237 -10.33 0.49 -3.05
CA GLY A 237 -11.37 -0.19 -2.28
C GLY A 237 -12.78 0.09 -2.80
N ALA A 238 -13.11 1.37 -3.00
CA ALA A 238 -14.40 1.75 -3.58
C ALA A 238 -14.57 1.24 -5.02
N ALA A 239 -13.51 1.21 -5.82
CA ALA A 239 -13.53 0.69 -7.19
C ALA A 239 -13.71 -0.84 -7.27
N LEU A 240 -13.44 -1.58 -6.18
CA LEU A 240 -13.74 -3.01 -6.09
C LEU A 240 -15.25 -3.29 -6.07
N ILE A 241 -16.07 -2.39 -5.52
CA ILE A 241 -17.53 -2.55 -5.44
C ILE A 241 -18.20 -2.70 -6.83
N PRO A 242 -18.02 -1.78 -7.80
CA PRO A 242 -18.58 -1.96 -9.13
C PRO A 242 -17.91 -3.12 -9.88
N LEU A 243 -16.64 -3.42 -9.62
CA LEU A 243 -15.96 -4.56 -10.24
C LEU A 243 -16.56 -5.90 -9.78
N MET A 244 -16.84 -6.06 -8.48
CA MET A 244 -17.55 -7.21 -7.92
C MET A 244 -18.95 -7.33 -8.54
N TYR A 245 -19.67 -6.22 -8.67
CA TYR A 245 -20.98 -6.21 -9.33
C TYR A 245 -20.88 -6.73 -10.77
N ILE A 246 -19.92 -6.22 -11.56
CA ILE A 246 -19.73 -6.61 -12.96
C ILE A 246 -19.39 -8.10 -13.07
N LEU A 247 -18.49 -8.60 -12.23
CA LEU A 247 -18.14 -10.01 -12.17
C LEU A 247 -19.33 -10.90 -11.81
N ALA A 248 -20.08 -10.54 -10.76
CA ALA A 248 -21.27 -11.28 -10.34
C ALA A 248 -22.37 -11.25 -11.40
N LYS A 249 -22.59 -10.10 -12.07
CA LYS A 249 -23.54 -9.97 -13.18
C LYS A 249 -23.19 -10.89 -14.34
N ARG A 250 -21.90 -11.04 -14.64
CA ARG A 250 -21.42 -11.95 -15.68
C ARG A 250 -21.67 -13.41 -15.29
N LEU A 251 -21.38 -13.80 -14.06
CA LEU A 251 -21.53 -15.17 -13.57
C LEU A 251 -23.00 -15.59 -13.44
N PHE A 252 -23.82 -14.80 -12.74
CA PHE A 252 -25.21 -15.12 -12.46
C PHE A 252 -26.18 -14.68 -13.55
N LYS A 253 -25.75 -13.80 -14.46
CA LYS A 253 -26.58 -13.21 -15.53
C LYS A 253 -27.84 -12.51 -15.00
N ASP A 254 -27.79 -12.07 -13.74
CA ASP A 254 -28.92 -11.53 -13.02
C ASP A 254 -28.52 -10.29 -12.21
N THR A 255 -29.38 -9.27 -12.21
CA THR A 255 -29.12 -7.96 -11.60
C THR A 255 -29.25 -8.00 -10.08
N PHE A 256 -30.15 -8.83 -9.56
CA PHE A 256 -30.35 -8.98 -8.13
C PHE A 256 -29.14 -9.70 -7.50
N TRP A 257 -28.67 -10.79 -8.10
CA TRP A 257 -27.48 -11.49 -7.60
C TRP A 257 -26.21 -10.64 -7.72
N ALA A 258 -26.07 -9.86 -8.80
CA ALA A 258 -24.96 -8.91 -8.94
C ALA A 258 -24.97 -7.84 -7.83
N PHE A 259 -26.15 -7.26 -7.57
CA PHE A 259 -26.35 -6.33 -6.46
C PHE A 259 -26.01 -6.99 -5.13
N PHE A 260 -26.52 -8.20 -4.88
CA PHE A 260 -26.34 -8.90 -3.62
C PHE A 260 -24.87 -9.18 -3.32
N CYS A 261 -24.09 -9.67 -4.29
CA CYS A 261 -22.65 -9.89 -4.11
C CYS A 261 -21.87 -8.60 -3.81
N ALA A 262 -22.14 -7.52 -4.56
CA ALA A 262 -21.50 -6.23 -4.32
C ALA A 262 -21.95 -5.61 -2.98
N TYR A 263 -23.20 -5.82 -2.60
CA TYR A 263 -23.75 -5.39 -1.31
C TYR A 263 -23.02 -6.09 -0.17
N LEU A 264 -22.87 -7.42 -0.22
CA LEU A 264 -22.10 -8.14 0.80
C LEU A 264 -20.66 -7.62 0.92
N MET A 265 -19.98 -7.33 -0.19
CA MET A 265 -18.63 -6.76 -0.17
C MET A 265 -18.58 -5.37 0.48
N MET A 266 -19.59 -4.51 0.27
CA MET A 266 -19.64 -3.19 0.92
C MET A 266 -19.69 -3.28 2.44
N PHE A 267 -20.30 -4.34 2.98
CA PHE A 267 -20.45 -4.56 4.43
C PHE A 267 -19.47 -5.58 4.99
N ASP A 268 -18.48 -6.00 4.21
CA ASP A 268 -17.41 -6.86 4.69
C ASP A 268 -16.40 -6.04 5.50
N PHE A 269 -16.27 -6.36 6.79
CA PHE A 269 -15.41 -5.58 7.70
C PHE A 269 -13.93 -5.69 7.34
N MET A 270 -13.47 -6.84 6.84
CA MET A 270 -12.08 -7.01 6.45
C MET A 270 -11.75 -6.12 5.25
N HIS A 271 -12.58 -6.15 4.21
CA HIS A 271 -12.47 -5.27 3.04
C HIS A 271 -12.49 -3.79 3.45
N PHE A 272 -13.44 -3.40 4.29
CA PHE A 272 -13.57 -2.01 4.75
C PHE A 272 -12.34 -1.53 5.53
N THR A 273 -11.85 -2.33 6.48
CA THR A 273 -10.67 -1.98 7.28
C THR A 273 -9.40 -1.97 6.43
N GLN A 274 -9.16 -3.00 5.62
CA GLN A 274 -7.93 -3.12 4.82
C GLN A 274 -7.82 -2.04 3.76
N THR A 275 -8.94 -1.62 3.15
CA THR A 275 -8.92 -0.56 2.12
C THR A 275 -8.73 0.85 2.68
N ARG A 276 -8.93 1.04 3.99
CA ARG A 276 -8.68 2.30 4.69
C ARG A 276 -7.29 2.40 5.29
N LEU A 277 -6.52 1.32 5.28
CA LEU A 277 -5.11 1.30 5.66
C LEU A 277 -4.23 1.67 4.46
N ALA A 278 -3.13 2.36 4.73
CA ALA A 278 -2.13 2.64 3.72
C ALA A 278 -1.17 1.47 3.47
N THR A 279 -1.74 0.32 3.09
CA THR A 279 -1.01 -0.86 2.61
C THR A 279 -1.18 -1.02 1.10
N ILE A 280 -0.38 -1.90 0.50
CA ILE A 280 -0.40 -2.16 -0.95
C ILE A 280 -1.44 -3.19 -1.38
N ASP A 281 -2.09 -3.87 -0.44
CA ASP A 281 -2.94 -5.04 -0.70
C ASP A 281 -4.20 -4.69 -1.50
N SER A 282 -4.79 -3.50 -1.24
CA SER A 282 -5.97 -3.02 -1.94
C SER A 282 -5.72 -2.87 -3.45
N TYR A 283 -4.54 -2.40 -3.83
CA TYR A 283 -4.14 -2.29 -5.24
C TYR A 283 -3.96 -3.67 -5.86
N THR A 284 -3.30 -4.58 -5.14
CA THR A 284 -3.05 -5.95 -5.60
C THR A 284 -4.36 -6.69 -5.87
N VAL A 285 -5.32 -6.67 -4.92
CA VAL A 285 -6.62 -7.34 -5.07
C VAL A 285 -7.41 -6.77 -6.24
N PHE A 286 -7.39 -5.44 -6.43
CA PHE A 286 -8.03 -4.80 -7.56
C PHE A 286 -7.48 -5.28 -8.90
N PHE A 287 -6.15 -5.34 -9.06
CA PHE A 287 -5.54 -5.86 -10.28
C PHE A 287 -5.79 -7.36 -10.48
N ILE A 288 -5.82 -8.16 -9.40
CA ILE A 288 -6.20 -9.58 -9.46
C ILE A 288 -7.63 -9.74 -9.97
N MET A 289 -8.59 -8.96 -9.46
CA MET A 289 -9.98 -9.06 -9.92
C MET A 289 -10.12 -8.64 -11.38
N LEU A 290 -9.38 -7.63 -11.84
CA LEU A 290 -9.38 -7.23 -13.25
C LEU A 290 -8.77 -8.28 -14.17
N MET A 291 -7.63 -8.90 -13.81
CA MET A 291 -7.05 -9.95 -14.67
C MET A 291 -7.99 -11.15 -14.83
N PHE A 292 -8.70 -11.54 -13.77
CA PHE A 292 -9.71 -12.59 -13.85
C PHE A 292 -10.95 -12.14 -14.61
N TYR A 293 -11.42 -10.90 -14.43
CA TYR A 293 -12.54 -10.35 -15.19
C TYR A 293 -12.29 -10.43 -16.70
N PHE A 294 -11.11 -10.00 -17.16
CA PHE A 294 -10.77 -10.06 -18.58
C PHE A 294 -10.50 -11.49 -19.08
N MET A 295 -10.02 -12.40 -18.22
CA MET A 295 -9.94 -13.82 -18.57
C MET A 295 -11.34 -14.45 -18.72
N LEU A 296 -12.30 -14.08 -17.88
CA LEU A 296 -13.70 -14.50 -18.05
C LEU A 296 -14.34 -13.86 -19.28
N ASP A 297 -13.97 -12.62 -19.62
CA ASP A 297 -14.38 -11.97 -20.88
C ASP A 297 -13.88 -12.72 -22.11
N TYR A 298 -12.62 -13.18 -22.04
CA TYR A 298 -12.05 -14.07 -23.05
C TYR A 298 -12.78 -15.41 -23.09
N TYR A 299 -13.06 -16.01 -21.94
CA TYR A 299 -13.73 -17.30 -21.81
C TYR A 299 -15.11 -17.29 -22.49
N ASP A 300 -15.90 -16.23 -22.28
CA ASP A 300 -17.22 -16.06 -22.88
C ASP A 300 -17.17 -15.69 -24.37
N SER A 301 -16.03 -15.17 -24.84
CA SER A 301 -15.84 -14.69 -26.21
C SER A 301 -15.40 -15.83 -27.12
N LYS A 302 -16.36 -16.40 -27.87
CA LYS A 302 -16.04 -17.39 -28.91
C LYS A 302 -15.24 -16.73 -30.04
N SER A 303 -14.03 -17.22 -30.27
CA SER A 303 -13.07 -16.58 -31.19
C SER A 303 -13.51 -16.67 -32.65
N TYR A 304 -14.33 -17.66 -33.01
CA TYR A 304 -14.92 -17.77 -34.34
C TYR A 304 -16.09 -16.80 -34.59
N GLU A 305 -16.80 -16.34 -33.55
CA GLU A 305 -17.90 -15.37 -33.70
C GLU A 305 -17.40 -13.93 -33.78
N GLN A 306 -16.42 -13.57 -32.94
CA GLN A 306 -15.90 -12.20 -32.87
C GLN A 306 -14.75 -11.94 -33.86
N GLY A 307 -14.11 -13.01 -34.34
CA GLY A 307 -12.87 -12.95 -35.09
C GLY A 307 -11.63 -12.99 -34.20
N PHE A 308 -10.56 -13.53 -34.75
CA PHE A 308 -9.33 -13.87 -34.03
C PHE A 308 -8.73 -12.69 -33.24
N PHE A 309 -8.40 -11.57 -33.89
CA PHE A 309 -7.73 -10.46 -33.21
C PHE A 309 -8.58 -9.78 -32.13
N LYS A 310 -9.90 -9.67 -32.35
CA LYS A 310 -10.81 -9.11 -31.34
C LYS A 310 -10.87 -10.01 -30.09
N SER A 311 -10.86 -11.33 -30.29
CA SER A 311 -10.81 -12.28 -29.17
C SER A 311 -9.51 -12.21 -28.36
N LEU A 312 -8.43 -11.62 -28.89
CA LEU A 312 -7.17 -11.47 -28.14
C LEU A 312 -7.16 -10.25 -27.21
N ILE A 313 -8.05 -9.27 -27.39
CA ILE A 313 -8.05 -8.03 -26.60
C ILE A 313 -8.26 -8.31 -25.10
N PRO A 314 -9.25 -9.11 -24.68
CA PRO A 314 -9.43 -9.40 -23.25
C PRO A 314 -8.24 -10.18 -22.69
N LEU A 315 -7.63 -11.06 -23.49
CA LEU A 315 -6.46 -11.81 -23.10
C LEU A 315 -5.24 -10.90 -22.86
N LEU A 316 -5.02 -9.91 -23.73
CA LEU A 316 -4.02 -8.87 -23.56
C LEU A 316 -4.26 -8.06 -22.28
N LEU A 317 -5.49 -7.60 -22.05
CA LEU A 317 -5.84 -6.84 -20.85
C LEU A 317 -5.62 -7.67 -19.57
N SER A 318 -6.01 -8.96 -19.59
CA SER A 318 -5.74 -9.88 -18.49
C SER A 318 -4.24 -9.96 -18.17
N GLY A 319 -3.40 -10.08 -19.21
CA GLY A 319 -1.95 -10.06 -19.06
C GLY A 319 -1.39 -8.75 -18.50
N ILE A 320 -1.89 -7.59 -18.97
CA ILE A 320 -1.50 -6.28 -18.43
C ILE A 320 -1.81 -6.19 -16.93
N PHE A 321 -3.00 -6.60 -16.50
CA PHE A 321 -3.38 -6.57 -15.09
C PHE A 321 -2.64 -7.60 -14.23
N LEU A 322 -2.25 -8.75 -14.79
CA LEU A 322 -1.31 -9.66 -14.13
C LEU A 322 0.04 -8.98 -13.88
N GLY A 323 0.56 -8.25 -14.88
CA GLY A 323 1.78 -7.45 -14.75
C GLY A 323 1.66 -6.38 -13.66
N LEU A 324 0.61 -5.57 -13.68
CA LEU A 324 0.35 -4.54 -12.67
C LEU A 324 0.21 -5.16 -11.27
N GLY A 325 -0.54 -6.26 -11.14
CA GLY A 325 -0.66 -7.01 -9.88
C GLY A 325 0.70 -7.48 -9.36
N ALA A 326 1.50 -8.14 -10.22
CA ALA A 326 2.83 -8.62 -9.86
C ALA A 326 3.79 -7.50 -9.47
N SER A 327 3.68 -6.33 -10.11
CA SER A 327 4.45 -5.12 -9.78
C SER A 327 4.02 -4.47 -8.46
N THR A 328 2.89 -4.86 -7.87
CA THR A 328 2.50 -4.46 -6.51
C THR A 328 2.96 -5.47 -5.47
N LYS A 329 2.57 -6.75 -5.63
CA LYS A 329 2.87 -7.84 -4.69
C LYS A 329 2.86 -9.18 -5.42
N TRP A 330 3.85 -10.04 -5.15
CA TRP A 330 4.03 -11.31 -5.85
C TRP A 330 2.88 -12.31 -5.67
N ILE A 331 2.02 -12.15 -4.65
CA ILE A 331 0.82 -12.97 -4.49
C ILE A 331 -0.10 -12.95 -5.73
N ALA A 332 -0.08 -11.86 -6.51
CA ALA A 332 -0.82 -11.80 -7.78
C ALA A 332 -0.35 -12.86 -8.80
N LEU A 333 0.92 -13.27 -8.77
CA LEU A 333 1.46 -14.30 -9.66
C LEU A 333 0.83 -15.67 -9.40
N TYR A 334 0.35 -15.95 -8.18
CA TYR A 334 -0.37 -17.19 -7.89
C TYR A 334 -1.66 -17.30 -8.70
N GLY A 335 -2.29 -16.16 -8.99
CA GLY A 335 -3.46 -16.10 -9.87
C GLY A 335 -3.16 -16.53 -11.31
N ALA A 336 -1.90 -16.46 -11.78
CA ALA A 336 -1.52 -16.88 -13.14
C ALA A 336 -1.81 -18.36 -13.39
N ALA A 337 -1.70 -19.22 -12.38
CA ALA A 337 -2.07 -20.63 -12.50
C ALA A 337 -3.58 -20.79 -12.77
N GLY A 338 -4.42 -20.02 -12.08
CA GLY A 338 -5.87 -19.97 -12.32
C GLY A 338 -6.21 -19.42 -13.72
N LEU A 339 -5.49 -18.39 -14.18
CA LEU A 339 -5.64 -17.85 -15.53
C LEU A 339 -5.31 -18.90 -16.60
N ALA A 340 -4.19 -19.63 -16.44
CA ALA A 340 -3.80 -20.69 -17.36
C ALA A 340 -4.85 -21.81 -17.42
N LEU A 341 -5.37 -22.23 -16.26
CA LEU A 341 -6.44 -23.22 -16.19
C LEU A 341 -7.69 -22.76 -16.95
N LEU A 342 -8.19 -21.55 -16.67
CA LEU A 342 -9.36 -20.98 -17.34
C LEU A 342 -9.16 -20.84 -18.86
N PHE A 343 -7.96 -20.46 -19.29
CA PHE A 343 -7.59 -20.39 -20.69
C PHE A 343 -7.73 -21.75 -21.39
N PHE A 344 -7.11 -22.81 -20.85
CA PHE A 344 -7.18 -24.14 -21.45
C PHE A 344 -8.60 -24.73 -21.43
N ILE A 345 -9.36 -24.47 -20.35
CA ILE A 345 -10.77 -24.85 -20.28
C ILE A 345 -11.58 -24.14 -21.38
N SER A 346 -11.39 -22.82 -21.56
CA SER A 346 -12.05 -22.05 -22.63
C SER A 346 -11.76 -22.66 -24.01
N ARG A 347 -10.48 -22.97 -24.30
CA ARG A 347 -10.09 -23.60 -25.57
C ARG A 347 -10.71 -24.98 -25.76
N GLY A 348 -10.78 -25.78 -24.69
CA GLY A 348 -11.42 -27.09 -24.72
C GLY A 348 -12.92 -27.02 -25.04
N TYR A 349 -13.63 -26.08 -24.41
CA TYR A 349 -15.05 -25.86 -24.70
C TYR A 349 -15.29 -25.36 -26.13
N GLU A 350 -14.48 -24.43 -26.62
CA GLU A 350 -14.60 -23.91 -27.99
C GLU A 350 -14.32 -25.01 -29.03
N PHE A 351 -13.30 -25.85 -28.80
CA PHE A 351 -13.01 -27.01 -29.65
C PHE A 351 -14.20 -28.00 -29.69
N ASN A 352 -14.78 -28.31 -28.53
CA ASN A 352 -15.91 -29.23 -28.44
C ASN A 352 -17.16 -28.68 -29.15
N ASP A 353 -17.44 -27.39 -29.00
CA ASP A 353 -18.55 -26.70 -29.67
C ASP A 353 -18.42 -26.79 -31.19
N ILE A 354 -17.25 -26.45 -31.74
CA ILE A 354 -16.97 -26.56 -33.18
C ILE A 354 -17.08 -28.01 -33.65
N ASN A 355 -16.50 -28.96 -32.92
CA ASN A 355 -16.58 -30.38 -33.26
C ASN A 355 -18.03 -30.88 -33.33
N ASN A 356 -18.90 -30.43 -32.42
CA ASN A 356 -20.32 -30.79 -32.39
C ASN A 356 -21.10 -30.13 -33.54
N GLN A 357 -20.86 -28.84 -33.80
CA GLN A 357 -21.48 -28.14 -34.95
C GLN A 357 -21.11 -28.80 -36.28
N LEU A 358 -19.86 -29.25 -36.43
CA LEU A 358 -19.43 -29.95 -37.63
C LEU A 358 -20.05 -31.35 -37.73
N LYS A 359 -20.18 -32.09 -36.62
CA LYS A 359 -20.89 -33.40 -36.62
C LYS A 359 -22.32 -33.26 -37.13
N LEU A 360 -23.04 -32.21 -36.73
CA LEU A 360 -24.44 -31.99 -37.14
C LEU A 360 -24.60 -31.65 -38.62
N LYS A 361 -23.55 -31.11 -39.27
CA LYS A 361 -23.58 -30.69 -40.69
C LYS A 361 -23.15 -31.78 -41.66
N ILE A 362 -22.73 -32.96 -41.16
CA ILE A 362 -22.06 -33.98 -41.94
C ILE A 362 -22.97 -35.21 -42.10
N ASN A 363 -23.22 -35.62 -43.36
CA ASN A 363 -23.72 -36.95 -43.70
C ASN A 363 -22.56 -37.96 -43.71
N ASP A 364 -22.82 -39.25 -43.51
CA ASP A 364 -21.83 -40.31 -43.21
C ASP A 364 -20.82 -40.64 -44.34
N GLU A 365 -20.72 -39.79 -45.36
CA GLU A 365 -19.81 -39.88 -46.50
C GLU A 365 -18.34 -39.56 -46.14
N ASP A 366 -17.40 -40.25 -46.79
CA ASP A 366 -15.96 -40.15 -46.55
C ASP A 366 -15.37 -38.76 -46.91
N SER A 367 -15.95 -38.09 -47.91
CA SER A 367 -15.65 -36.70 -48.30
C SER A 367 -15.94 -35.71 -47.16
N SER A 368 -17.07 -35.89 -46.48
CA SER A 368 -17.52 -35.04 -45.37
C SER A 368 -16.67 -35.23 -44.11
N LYS A 369 -16.17 -36.45 -43.86
CA LYS A 369 -15.21 -36.76 -42.77
C LYS A 369 -13.86 -36.06 -42.98
N LYS A 370 -13.35 -36.04 -44.21
CA LYS A 370 -12.10 -35.32 -44.56
C LYS A 370 -12.25 -33.81 -44.36
N LEU A 371 -13.37 -33.21 -44.78
CA LEU A 371 -13.64 -31.78 -44.61
C LEU A 371 -13.62 -31.38 -43.13
N LYS A 372 -14.28 -32.17 -42.26
CA LYS A 372 -14.27 -31.97 -40.81
C LYS A 372 -12.87 -31.91 -40.23
N SER A 373 -12.04 -32.90 -40.60
CA SER A 373 -10.67 -33.00 -40.10
C SER A 373 -9.84 -31.79 -40.51
N LYS A 374 -10.07 -31.26 -41.72
CA LYS A 374 -9.38 -30.08 -42.25
C LYS A 374 -9.78 -28.81 -41.49
N GLU A 375 -11.07 -28.62 -41.23
CA GLU A 375 -11.57 -27.47 -40.47
C GLU A 375 -11.11 -27.47 -39.01
N LEU A 376 -11.17 -28.63 -38.34
CA LEU A 376 -10.65 -28.78 -36.97
C LEU A 376 -9.15 -28.52 -36.90
N LYS A 377 -8.35 -29.03 -37.84
CA LYS A 377 -6.92 -28.72 -37.92
C LYS A 377 -6.67 -27.23 -38.19
N GLY A 378 -7.48 -26.60 -39.03
CA GLY A 378 -7.42 -25.16 -39.30
C GLY A 378 -7.69 -24.32 -38.04
N TRP A 379 -8.71 -24.69 -37.27
CA TRP A 379 -8.99 -24.07 -35.98
C TRP A 379 -7.86 -24.28 -34.98
N MET A 380 -7.35 -25.52 -34.85
CA MET A 380 -6.21 -25.81 -33.96
C MET A 380 -4.99 -24.95 -34.32
N GLY A 381 -4.66 -24.83 -35.60
CA GLY A 381 -3.59 -23.95 -36.08
C GLY A 381 -3.77 -22.49 -35.64
N LYS A 382 -4.89 -21.89 -36.08
CA LYS A 382 -5.10 -20.45 -35.96
C LYS A 382 -5.62 -20.01 -34.59
N HIS A 383 -6.50 -20.75 -33.96
CA HIS A 383 -7.23 -20.32 -32.75
C HIS A 383 -6.73 -20.98 -31.47
N PHE A 384 -5.91 -22.04 -31.58
CA PHE A 384 -5.24 -22.65 -30.43
C PHE A 384 -3.74 -22.31 -30.43
N TYR A 385 -2.96 -22.83 -31.38
CA TYR A 385 -1.50 -22.68 -31.34
C TYR A 385 -1.04 -21.22 -31.48
N LEU A 386 -1.60 -20.48 -32.44
CA LEU A 386 -1.25 -19.07 -32.61
C LEU A 386 -1.66 -18.25 -31.37
N THR A 387 -2.81 -18.56 -30.75
CA THR A 387 -3.19 -17.91 -29.49
C THR A 387 -2.23 -18.24 -28.36
N CYS A 388 -1.78 -19.49 -28.23
CA CYS A 388 -0.75 -19.86 -27.25
C CYS A 388 0.56 -19.05 -27.45
N LEU A 389 0.94 -18.77 -28.71
CA LEU A 389 2.07 -17.89 -29.01
C LEU A 389 1.82 -16.45 -28.51
N PHE A 390 0.62 -15.91 -28.73
CA PHE A 390 0.24 -14.63 -28.15
C PHE A 390 0.20 -14.65 -26.63
N CYS A 391 -0.19 -15.77 -26.00
CA CYS A 391 -0.16 -15.91 -24.54
C CYS A 391 1.26 -15.75 -23.98
N VAL A 392 2.30 -16.21 -24.68
CA VAL A 392 3.70 -15.96 -24.27
C VAL A 392 3.97 -14.46 -24.22
N ILE A 393 3.51 -13.72 -25.22
CA ILE A 393 3.66 -12.25 -25.24
C ILE A 393 2.85 -11.62 -24.10
N PHE A 394 1.59 -12.00 -23.94
CA PHE A 394 0.65 -11.34 -23.02
C PHE A 394 0.85 -11.69 -21.55
N PHE A 395 1.28 -12.91 -21.23
CA PHE A 395 1.41 -13.39 -19.85
C PHE A 395 2.85 -13.60 -19.40
N ILE A 396 3.84 -13.41 -20.29
CA ILE A 396 5.26 -13.47 -19.91
C ILE A 396 5.95 -12.15 -20.28
N ILE A 397 6.01 -11.81 -21.58
CA ILE A 397 6.80 -10.65 -22.03
C ILE A 397 6.23 -9.33 -21.47
N ILE A 398 4.93 -9.07 -21.68
CA ILE A 398 4.28 -7.83 -21.23
C ILE A 398 4.32 -7.69 -19.69
N PRO A 399 3.96 -8.71 -18.88
CA PRO A 399 4.06 -8.62 -17.43
C PRO A 399 5.48 -8.36 -16.95
N VAL A 400 6.49 -9.02 -17.53
CA VAL A 400 7.89 -8.78 -17.21
C VAL A 400 8.30 -7.35 -17.57
N CYS A 401 7.87 -6.84 -18.73
CA CYS A 401 8.11 -5.44 -19.10
C CYS A 401 7.46 -4.48 -18.10
N ILE A 402 6.18 -4.66 -17.75
CA ILE A 402 5.48 -3.82 -16.75
C ILE A 402 6.19 -3.90 -15.39
N TYR A 403 6.65 -5.09 -15.00
CA TYR A 403 7.41 -5.30 -13.78
C TYR A 403 8.71 -4.49 -13.79
N VAL A 404 9.53 -4.61 -14.83
CA VAL A 404 10.78 -3.84 -14.98
C VAL A 404 10.49 -2.33 -15.00
N LEU A 405 9.49 -1.88 -15.76
CA LEU A 405 9.13 -0.46 -15.85
C LEU A 405 8.66 0.12 -14.52
N SER A 406 8.08 -0.70 -13.62
CA SER A 406 7.66 -0.24 -12.30
C SER A 406 8.83 0.20 -11.41
N PHE A 407 10.08 -0.17 -11.75
CA PHE A 407 11.28 0.25 -11.02
C PHE A 407 11.83 1.60 -11.49
N ILE A 408 11.36 2.16 -12.62
CA ILE A 408 11.81 3.47 -13.10
C ILE A 408 11.72 4.58 -12.03
N PRO A 409 10.63 4.70 -11.25
CA PRO A 409 10.53 5.72 -10.21
C PRO A 409 11.61 5.62 -9.12
N ILE A 410 12.27 4.47 -8.97
CA ILE A 410 13.31 4.20 -7.95
C ILE A 410 14.70 3.97 -8.56
N ASP A 411 14.84 4.09 -9.87
CA ASP A 411 16.09 3.81 -10.61
C ASP A 411 17.15 4.90 -10.40
N TYR A 412 16.78 6.05 -9.82
CA TYR A 412 17.69 7.15 -9.50
C TYR A 412 18.78 6.78 -8.48
N LYS A 413 18.64 5.65 -7.79
CA LYS A 413 19.48 5.24 -6.65
C LYS A 413 20.92 4.88 -7.06
N ASP A 414 21.10 4.33 -8.26
CA ASP A 414 22.42 3.88 -8.68
C ASP A 414 22.58 4.04 -10.19
N ASN A 415 23.11 5.20 -10.60
CA ASN A 415 23.39 5.51 -12.00
C ASN A 415 24.51 4.64 -12.59
N SER A 416 25.19 3.81 -11.80
CA SER A 416 26.27 2.94 -12.27
C SER A 416 25.76 1.59 -12.81
N ILE A 417 24.52 1.22 -12.50
CA ILE A 417 23.90 -0.03 -12.97
C ILE A 417 22.73 0.26 -13.89
N SER A 418 22.48 -0.66 -14.83
CA SER A 418 21.30 -0.57 -15.68
C SER A 418 20.02 -0.89 -14.90
N LEU A 419 18.88 -0.36 -15.34
CA LEU A 419 17.55 -0.68 -14.79
C LEU A 419 17.33 -2.20 -14.64
N LEU A 420 17.77 -3.00 -15.62
CA LEU A 420 17.60 -4.45 -15.56
C LEU A 420 18.44 -5.11 -14.46
N GLU A 421 19.64 -4.58 -14.18
CA GLU A 421 20.48 -5.05 -13.08
C GLU A 421 19.90 -4.65 -11.73
N SER A 422 19.39 -3.42 -11.61
CA SER A 422 18.66 -2.94 -10.42
C SER A 422 17.45 -3.83 -10.10
N VAL A 423 16.65 -4.18 -11.11
CA VAL A 423 15.51 -5.10 -10.97
C VAL A 423 15.96 -6.48 -10.53
N LYS A 424 17.01 -7.05 -11.16
CA LYS A 424 17.54 -8.37 -10.78
C LYS A 424 18.05 -8.40 -9.34
N ALA A 425 18.79 -7.37 -8.93
CA ALA A 425 19.27 -7.22 -7.56
C ALA A 425 18.11 -7.14 -6.58
N SER A 426 17.10 -6.31 -6.88
CA SER A 426 15.91 -6.16 -6.03
C SER A 426 15.11 -7.46 -5.92
N VAL A 427 14.90 -8.18 -7.02
CA VAL A 427 14.22 -9.49 -7.02
C VAL A 427 14.97 -10.50 -6.16
N LYS A 428 16.30 -10.54 -6.27
CA LYS A 428 17.14 -11.42 -5.45
C LYS A 428 16.99 -11.08 -3.96
N THR A 429 17.12 -9.81 -3.59
CA THR A 429 16.95 -9.35 -2.20
C THR A 429 15.56 -9.69 -1.65
N MET A 430 14.49 -9.43 -2.41
CA MET A 430 13.12 -9.77 -2.01
C MET A 430 12.94 -11.28 -1.81
N PHE A 431 13.50 -12.11 -2.71
CA PHE A 431 13.43 -13.56 -2.61
C PHE A 431 14.20 -14.09 -1.39
N ASP A 432 15.44 -13.62 -1.21
CA ASP A 432 16.29 -14.04 -0.09
C ASP A 432 15.68 -13.65 1.26
N TYR A 433 15.06 -12.46 1.35
CA TYR A 433 14.28 -12.04 2.51
C TYR A 433 13.15 -13.02 2.81
N HIS A 434 12.23 -13.24 1.85
CA HIS A 434 11.03 -14.06 2.05
C HIS A 434 11.32 -15.55 2.26
N LYS A 435 12.44 -16.06 1.72
CA LYS A 435 12.88 -17.44 1.94
C LYS A 435 13.31 -17.69 3.40
N GLY A 436 13.80 -16.66 4.09
CA GLY A 436 14.40 -16.75 5.41
C GLY A 436 13.52 -16.32 6.59
N VAL A 437 12.29 -15.84 6.36
CA VAL A 437 11.43 -15.32 7.43
C VAL A 437 10.93 -16.46 8.32
N VAL A 438 11.58 -16.64 9.47
CA VAL A 438 11.14 -17.50 10.58
C VAL A 438 10.89 -16.71 11.86
N GLU A 439 11.19 -15.41 11.84
CA GLU A 439 11.08 -14.53 13.01
C GLU A 439 9.63 -14.05 13.21
N PRO A 440 9.16 -13.99 14.47
CA PRO A 440 7.84 -13.47 14.78
C PRO A 440 7.77 -11.97 14.44
N HIS A 441 6.73 -11.57 13.70
CA HIS A 441 6.54 -10.17 13.31
C HIS A 441 6.03 -9.35 14.51
N PRO A 442 6.62 -8.18 14.85
CA PRO A 442 6.21 -7.37 16.00
C PRO A 442 4.75 -6.91 15.94
N TYR A 443 4.19 -6.83 14.72
CA TYR A 443 2.80 -6.47 14.46
C TYR A 443 1.92 -7.69 14.12
N ALA A 444 2.38 -8.92 14.33
CA ALA A 444 1.56 -10.11 14.14
C ALA A 444 0.37 -10.12 15.12
N SER A 445 -0.75 -10.66 14.67
CA SER A 445 -1.87 -11.00 15.55
C SER A 445 -1.40 -11.95 16.66
N PRO A 446 -1.81 -11.74 17.93
CA PRO A 446 -1.62 -12.74 18.98
C PRO A 446 -2.43 -14.03 18.75
N TRP A 447 -3.41 -13.97 17.85
CA TRP A 447 -4.30 -15.07 17.45
C TRP A 447 -3.77 -15.84 16.26
#